data_AF-A0AAV8VJK2-F1
#
_entry.id   AF-A0AAV8VJK2-F1
#
_cell.length_a   1.000
_cell.length_b   1.000
_cell.length_c   1.000
_cell.angle_alpha   90.00
_cell.angle_beta   90.00
_cell.angle_gamma   90.00
#
_symmetry.space_group_name_H-M   'P 1'
#
loop_
_entity.id
_entity.type
_entity.pdbx_description
1 polymer ?
#
loop_
_entity_poly.entity_id
_entity_poly.type
_entity_poly.pdbx_seq_one_letter_code
_entity_poly.pdbx_strand_id
1 'polypeptide(L)'
;MWYALESLARQKEVGLVWVPGHTGIPGNKRADQLARLGSGEPPQGLEPILGISRGSINGAVSRWAYRRLEISWRMNTGCRQAHNFIDGPDRSKTAWLLNLGRKALNQMVGILTGHCRLRRHLHLMGIEVSTLCPECGEGEDTPIHLMGHCIAFGRLRYKVCCRDAGGKR
;
A
#
# COMPACT_ATOMS: atom_id res chain seq x y z
N MET A 1 23.65 12.14 -31.26
CA MET A 1 23.35 13.28 -30.35
C MET A 1 24.43 14.36 -30.44
N TRP A 2 25.69 14.07 -30.12
CA TRP A 2 26.79 15.06 -30.11
C TRP A 2 27.01 15.78 -31.45
N TYR A 3 26.98 15.05 -32.57
CA TYR A 3 27.13 15.63 -33.91
C TYR A 3 26.00 16.61 -34.29
N ALA A 4 24.77 16.36 -33.80
CA ALA A 4 23.63 17.24 -34.06
C ALA A 4 23.74 18.55 -33.29
N LEU A 5 24.21 18.49 -32.04
CA LEU A 5 24.50 19.68 -31.23
C LEU A 5 25.64 20.50 -31.83
N GLU A 6 26.70 19.83 -32.30
CA GLU A 6 27.83 20.50 -32.95
C GLU A 6 27.42 21.18 -34.27
N SER A 7 26.64 20.50 -35.11
CA SER A 7 26.10 21.08 -36.35
C SER A 7 25.23 22.31 -36.08
N LEU A 8 24.35 22.25 -35.08
CA LEU A 8 23.51 23.38 -34.68
C LEU A 8 24.34 24.57 -34.19
N ALA A 9 25.34 24.32 -33.35
CA ALA A 9 26.23 25.36 -32.82
C ALA A 9 27.10 26.02 -33.90
N ARG A 10 27.39 25.33 -35.01
CA ARG A 10 28.09 25.91 -36.18
C ARG A 10 27.20 26.84 -37.01
N GLN A 11 25.88 26.67 -36.95
CA GLN A 11 24.92 27.44 -37.76
C GLN A 11 24.22 28.56 -36.98
N LYS A 12 24.24 28.51 -35.65
CA LYS A 12 23.53 29.44 -34.75
C LYS A 12 24.40 29.77 -33.55
N GLU A 13 24.30 31.00 -33.05
CA GLU A 13 24.87 31.38 -31.77
C GLU A 13 24.03 30.77 -30.64
N VAL A 14 24.63 29.91 -29.83
CA VAL A 14 23.95 29.15 -28.76
C VAL A 14 24.62 29.40 -27.42
N GLY A 15 23.86 29.84 -26.42
CA GLY A 15 24.30 29.93 -25.03
C GLY A 15 23.89 28.69 -24.23
N LEU A 16 24.85 28.02 -23.59
CA LEU A 16 24.57 26.89 -22.70
C LEU A 16 24.51 27.37 -21.25
N VAL A 17 23.39 27.13 -20.57
CA VAL A 17 23.21 27.49 -19.15
C VAL A 17 22.76 26.26 -18.39
N TRP A 18 23.45 25.98 -17.28
CA TRP A 18 23.03 24.95 -16.34
C TRP A 18 21.99 25.51 -15.36
N VAL A 19 20.94 24.73 -15.10
CA VAL A 19 19.91 25.07 -14.13
C VAL A 19 19.70 23.94 -13.13
N PRO A 20 19.48 24.24 -11.84
CA PRO A 20 19.25 23.21 -10.84
C PRO A 20 17.89 22.54 -11.01
N GLY A 21 17.87 21.21 -10.87
CA GLY A 21 16.66 20.39 -10.94
C GLY A 21 15.68 20.67 -9.79
N HIS A 22 14.38 20.54 -10.06
CA HIS A 22 13.29 20.63 -9.07
C HIS A 22 13.18 21.94 -8.25
N THR A 23 13.87 23.01 -8.63
CA THR A 23 13.90 24.30 -7.91
C THR A 23 12.75 25.25 -8.23
N GLY A 24 11.77 24.83 -9.03
CA GLY A 24 10.62 25.69 -9.33
C GLY A 24 10.67 26.41 -10.68
N ILE A 25 11.81 26.41 -11.39
CA ILE A 25 12.00 27.15 -12.64
C ILE A 25 10.94 26.69 -13.68
N PRO A 26 10.03 27.57 -14.14
CA PRO A 26 8.90 27.17 -14.98
C PRO A 26 9.32 26.48 -16.28
N GLY A 27 10.34 27.00 -16.96
CA GLY A 27 10.86 26.42 -18.20
C GLY A 27 11.43 25.01 -18.00
N ASN A 28 12.22 24.79 -16.93
CA ASN A 28 12.78 23.49 -16.61
C ASN A 28 11.68 22.48 -16.22
N LYS A 29 10.69 22.90 -15.41
CA LYS A 29 9.53 22.07 -15.07
C LYS A 29 8.73 21.66 -16.30
N ARG A 30 8.55 22.58 -17.25
CA ARG A 30 7.84 22.28 -18.50
C ARG A 30 8.63 21.32 -19.38
N ALA A 31 9.93 21.51 -19.51
CA ALA A 31 10.82 20.60 -20.24
C ALA A 31 10.83 19.20 -19.64
N ASP A 32 10.95 19.07 -18.31
CA ASP A 32 10.89 17.79 -17.59
C ASP A 32 9.53 17.09 -17.79
N GLN A 33 8.43 17.83 -17.71
CA GLN A 33 7.09 17.30 -17.98
C GLN A 33 6.97 16.77 -19.41
N LEU A 34 7.46 17.51 -20.41
CA LEU A 34 7.42 17.09 -21.82
C LEU A 34 8.31 15.88 -22.07
N ALA A 35 9.51 15.83 -21.48
CA ALA A 35 10.40 14.68 -21.56
C ALA A 35 9.75 13.43 -20.95
N ARG A 36 9.08 13.58 -19.80
CA ARG A 36 8.34 12.49 -19.15
C ARG A 36 7.18 11.98 -20.01
N LEU A 37 6.41 12.88 -20.63
CA LEU A 37 5.35 12.48 -21.57
C LEU A 37 5.93 11.75 -22.78
N GLY A 38 6.98 12.29 -23.40
CA GLY A 38 7.67 11.65 -24.53
C GLY A 38 8.29 10.29 -24.19
N SER A 39 8.72 10.08 -22.94
CA SER A 39 9.24 8.77 -22.49
C SER A 39 8.18 7.67 -22.42
N GLY A 40 6.90 8.03 -22.44
CA GLY A 40 5.79 7.07 -22.51
C GLY A 40 5.41 6.66 -23.93
N GLU A 41 5.88 7.40 -24.94
CA GLU A 41 5.60 7.13 -26.35
C GLU A 41 6.58 6.10 -26.93
N PRO A 42 6.20 5.40 -28.02
CA PRO A 42 7.13 4.54 -28.74
C PRO A 42 8.36 5.35 -29.19
N PRO A 43 9.58 4.80 -29.01
CA PRO A 43 10.79 5.49 -29.41
C PRO A 43 10.80 5.76 -30.92
N GLN A 44 10.93 7.02 -31.31
CA GLN A 44 11.10 7.44 -32.69
C GLN A 44 12.58 7.78 -32.94
N GLY A 45 13.26 7.00 -33.79
CA GLY A 45 14.66 7.24 -34.13
C GLY A 45 15.30 6.08 -34.92
N LEU A 46 16.48 6.34 -35.50
CA LEU A 46 17.32 5.31 -36.11
C LEU A 46 17.91 4.41 -35.01
N GLU A 47 17.98 3.11 -35.28
CA GLU A 47 18.50 2.11 -34.34
C GLU A 47 19.95 2.40 -33.89
N PRO A 48 20.32 2.01 -32.65
CA PRO A 48 19.55 1.19 -31.72
C PRO A 48 18.69 2.02 -30.78
N ILE A 49 17.43 1.62 -30.67
CA ILE A 49 16.54 2.07 -29.61
C ILE A 49 17.17 1.66 -28.27
N LEU A 50 17.41 2.62 -27.38
CA LEU A 50 17.98 2.37 -26.06
C LEU A 50 17.07 1.41 -25.26
N GLY A 51 17.69 0.44 -24.58
CA GLY A 51 16.99 -0.63 -23.87
C GLY A 51 16.02 -0.17 -22.79
N ILE A 52 15.13 -1.08 -22.38
CA ILE A 52 14.12 -0.83 -21.34
C ILE A 52 14.79 -0.34 -20.06
N SER A 53 14.35 0.81 -19.55
CA SER A 53 14.91 1.37 -18.31
C SER A 53 14.71 0.43 -17.12
N ARG A 54 15.65 0.44 -16.16
CA ARG A 54 15.51 -0.31 -14.90
C ARG A 54 14.22 0.06 -14.15
N GLY A 55 13.81 1.33 -14.21
CA GLY A 55 12.56 1.80 -13.61
C GLY A 55 11.33 1.15 -14.25
N SER A 56 11.32 1.02 -15.59
CA SER A 56 10.25 0.36 -16.34
C SER A 56 10.17 -1.12 -15.99
N ILE A 57 11.32 -1.82 -15.90
CA ILE A 57 11.40 -3.22 -15.49
C ILE A 57 10.86 -3.39 -14.06
N ASN A 58 11.38 -2.63 -13.10
CA ASN A 58 10.97 -2.69 -11.70
C ASN A 58 9.48 -2.39 -11.54
N GLY A 59 8.96 -1.41 -12.29
CA GLY A 59 7.54 -1.07 -12.32
C GLY A 59 6.68 -2.22 -12.86
N ALA A 60 7.09 -2.86 -13.94
CA ALA A 60 6.40 -4.02 -14.51
C ALA A 60 6.39 -5.21 -13.54
N VAL A 61 7.54 -5.57 -12.98
CA VAL A 61 7.67 -6.64 -11.98
C VAL A 61 6.80 -6.36 -10.76
N SER A 62 6.85 -5.13 -10.25
CA SER A 62 6.03 -4.73 -9.09
C SER A 62 4.53 -4.85 -9.38
N ARG A 63 4.07 -4.38 -10.54
CA ARG A 63 2.65 -4.51 -10.93
C ARG A 63 2.24 -5.96 -11.06
N TRP A 64 3.07 -6.78 -11.70
CA TRP A 64 2.82 -8.22 -11.83
C TRP A 64 2.72 -8.91 -10.47
N ALA A 65 3.67 -8.65 -9.56
CA ALA A 65 3.69 -9.23 -8.23
C ALA A 65 2.44 -8.85 -7.41
N TYR A 66 2.04 -7.57 -7.44
CA TYR A 66 0.83 -7.11 -6.77
C TYR A 66 -0.42 -7.79 -7.32
N ARG A 67 -0.54 -7.88 -8.64
CA ARG A 67 -1.68 -8.53 -9.29
C ARG A 67 -1.74 -10.01 -8.94
N ARG A 68 -0.59 -10.69 -8.86
CA ARG A 68 -0.50 -12.10 -8.47
C ARG A 68 -0.90 -12.32 -7.01
N LEU A 69 -0.46 -11.44 -6.10
CA LEU A 69 -0.86 -11.46 -4.69
C LEU A 69 -2.37 -11.24 -4.53
N GLU A 70 -2.95 -10.29 -5.26
CA GLU A 70 -4.37 -10.02 -5.22
C GLU A 70 -5.20 -11.23 -5.70
N ILE A 71 -4.81 -11.83 -6.83
CA ILE A 71 -5.46 -13.04 -7.33
C ILE A 71 -5.33 -14.17 -6.30
N SER A 72 -4.14 -14.40 -5.76
CA SER A 72 -3.91 -15.43 -4.76
C SER A 72 -4.75 -15.21 -3.49
N TRP A 73 -4.90 -13.97 -3.05
CA TRP A 73 -5.72 -13.61 -1.90
C TRP A 73 -7.19 -13.93 -2.16
N ARG A 74 -7.74 -13.47 -3.29
CA ARG A 74 -9.16 -13.69 -3.64
C ARG A 74 -9.51 -15.16 -3.84
N MET A 75 -8.57 -15.96 -4.35
CA MET A 75 -8.76 -17.39 -4.59
C MET A 75 -8.49 -18.25 -3.35
N ASN A 76 -7.94 -17.67 -2.28
CA ASN A 76 -7.68 -18.39 -1.04
C ASN A 76 -9.00 -18.68 -0.31
N THR A 77 -9.27 -19.95 -0.04
CA THR A 77 -10.43 -20.38 0.75
C THR A 77 -10.12 -20.47 2.24
N GLY A 78 -8.84 -20.40 2.62
CA GLY A 78 -8.37 -20.33 4.00
C GLY A 78 -8.45 -18.92 4.59
N CYS A 79 -7.79 -18.70 5.73
CA CYS A 79 -7.63 -17.37 6.31
C CYS A 79 -8.95 -16.59 6.58
N ARG A 80 -10.06 -17.29 6.84
CA ARG A 80 -11.40 -16.71 7.05
C ARG A 80 -11.40 -15.45 7.93
N GLN A 81 -10.66 -15.49 9.04
CA GLN A 81 -10.57 -14.34 9.96
C GLN A 81 -9.95 -13.12 9.29
N ALA A 82 -8.81 -13.30 8.62
CA ALA A 82 -8.09 -12.21 7.97
C ALA A 82 -8.88 -11.62 6.79
N HIS A 83 -9.68 -12.44 6.09
CA HIS A 83 -10.60 -11.96 5.05
C HIS A 83 -11.67 -10.99 5.56
N ASN A 84 -12.02 -10.99 6.86
CA ASN A 84 -12.93 -10.00 7.41
C ASN A 84 -12.28 -8.63 7.64
N PHE A 85 -10.94 -8.54 7.59
CA PHE A 85 -10.19 -7.32 7.88
C PHE A 85 -9.37 -6.81 6.68
N ILE A 86 -9.02 -7.70 5.74
CA ILE A 86 -8.12 -7.43 4.63
C ILE A 86 -8.82 -7.80 3.33
N ASP A 87 -9.22 -6.78 2.58
CA ASP A 87 -9.84 -6.95 1.26
C ASP A 87 -8.83 -7.39 0.19
N GLY A 88 -7.56 -7.05 0.38
CA GLY A 88 -6.49 -7.35 -0.56
C GLY A 88 -5.16 -6.70 -0.16
N PRO A 89 -4.11 -6.87 -0.97
CA PRO A 89 -2.81 -6.28 -0.71
C PRO A 89 -2.87 -4.74 -0.79
N ASP A 90 -2.47 -4.07 0.30
CA ASP A 90 -2.49 -2.61 0.44
C ASP A 90 -1.12 -2.11 0.93
N ARG A 91 -0.44 -1.33 0.09
CA ARG A 91 0.90 -0.78 0.37
C ARG A 91 0.93 0.09 1.61
N SER A 92 -0.08 0.93 1.80
CA SER A 92 -0.15 1.87 2.90
C SER A 92 -0.34 1.14 4.22
N LYS A 93 -1.26 0.15 4.25
CA LYS A 93 -1.46 -0.71 5.43
C LYS A 93 -0.23 -1.55 5.73
N THR A 94 0.42 -2.13 4.72
CA THR A 94 1.68 -2.87 4.90
C THR A 94 2.77 -1.99 5.49
N ALA A 95 2.99 -0.80 4.94
CA ALA A 95 3.97 0.14 5.46
C ALA A 95 3.65 0.55 6.91
N TRP A 96 2.38 0.82 7.21
CA TRP A 96 1.95 1.14 8.57
C TRP A 96 2.23 -0.02 9.55
N LEU A 97 1.85 -1.25 9.21
CA LEU A 97 2.10 -2.43 10.04
C LEU A 97 3.59 -2.66 10.29
N LEU A 98 4.43 -2.51 9.26
CA LEU A 98 5.87 -2.69 9.38
C LEU A 98 6.57 -1.62 10.22
N ASN A 99 5.94 -0.45 10.38
CA ASN A 99 6.42 0.63 11.25
C ASN A 99 5.96 0.49 12.70
N LEU A 100 5.08 -0.47 13.03
CA LEU A 100 4.66 -0.71 14.41
C LEU A 100 5.80 -1.34 15.22
N GLY A 101 5.88 -0.94 16.49
CA GLY A 101 6.71 -1.66 17.47
C GLY A 101 6.25 -3.10 17.65
N ARG A 102 7.18 -3.99 18.03
CA ARG A 102 6.95 -5.45 18.15
C ARG A 102 5.67 -5.83 18.91
N LYS A 103 5.40 -5.18 20.05
CA LYS A 103 4.21 -5.47 20.87
C LYS A 103 2.91 -5.19 20.12
N ALA A 104 2.81 -4.01 19.49
CA ALA A 104 1.64 -3.61 18.73
C ALA A 104 1.46 -4.48 17.48
N LEU A 105 2.55 -4.79 16.78
CA LEU A 105 2.50 -5.68 15.62
C LEU A 105 2.00 -7.09 16.00
N ASN A 106 2.51 -7.66 17.10
CA ASN A 106 2.05 -8.96 17.58
C ASN A 106 0.55 -8.96 17.92
N GLN A 107 0.07 -7.90 18.57
CA GLN A 107 -1.37 -7.75 18.85
C GLN A 107 -2.18 -7.68 17.55
N MET A 108 -1.72 -6.92 16.56
CA MET A 108 -2.42 -6.83 15.28
C MET A 108 -2.43 -8.14 14.52
N VAL A 109 -1.31 -8.87 14.48
CA VAL A 109 -1.27 -10.21 13.86
C VAL A 109 -2.24 -11.16 14.56
N GLY A 110 -2.31 -11.14 15.89
CA GLY A 110 -3.26 -11.94 16.65
C GLY A 110 -4.72 -11.60 16.32
N ILE A 111 -5.04 -10.30 16.20
CA ILE A 111 -6.38 -9.83 15.80
C ILE A 111 -6.74 -10.27 14.38
N LEU A 112 -5.84 -10.01 13.42
CA LEU A 112 -6.08 -10.28 11.99
C LEU A 112 -6.21 -11.79 11.72
N THR A 113 -5.42 -12.61 12.42
CA THR A 113 -5.44 -14.07 12.21
C THR A 113 -6.39 -14.81 13.14
N GLY A 114 -6.86 -14.17 14.21
CA GLY A 114 -7.68 -14.78 15.26
C GLY A 114 -6.89 -15.51 16.34
N HIS A 115 -5.56 -15.57 16.24
CA HIS A 115 -4.65 -16.17 17.22
C HIS A 115 -4.36 -15.19 18.35
N CYS A 116 -5.39 -14.87 19.13
CA CYS A 116 -5.30 -13.97 20.27
C CYS A 116 -5.93 -14.62 21.51
N ARG A 117 -5.66 -14.07 22.69
CA ARG A 117 -6.11 -14.64 23.98
C ARG A 117 -7.59 -14.34 24.27
N LEU A 118 -8.44 -14.62 23.30
CA LEU A 118 -9.90 -14.59 23.44
C LEU A 118 -10.42 -16.02 23.56
N ARG A 119 -11.57 -16.19 24.22
CA ARG A 119 -12.10 -17.51 24.58
C ARG A 119 -12.30 -18.42 23.37
N ARG A 120 -12.69 -17.87 22.20
CA ARG A 120 -12.82 -18.68 20.99
C ARG A 120 -11.54 -19.41 20.60
N HIS A 121 -10.39 -18.72 20.71
CA HIS A 121 -9.09 -19.31 20.40
C HIS A 121 -8.60 -20.22 21.52
N LEU A 122 -8.78 -19.82 22.78
CA LEU A 122 -8.43 -20.65 23.94
C LEU A 122 -9.23 -21.96 23.97
N HIS A 123 -10.50 -21.93 23.54
CA HIS A 123 -11.34 -23.11 23.39
C HIS A 123 -10.82 -24.06 22.30
N LEU A 124 -10.36 -23.54 21.15
CA LEU A 124 -9.70 -24.37 20.12
C LEU A 124 -8.44 -25.07 20.64
N MET A 125 -7.75 -24.45 21.60
CA MET A 125 -6.57 -25.03 22.26
C MET A 125 -6.93 -25.95 23.44
N GLY A 126 -8.22 -26.13 23.75
CA GLY A 126 -8.68 -26.95 24.88
C GLY A 126 -8.46 -26.34 26.27
N ILE A 127 -8.19 -25.02 26.36
CA ILE A 127 -7.98 -24.32 27.63
C ILE A 127 -9.30 -23.83 28.23
N GLU A 128 -10.18 -23.28 27.40
CA GLU A 128 -11.47 -22.73 27.81
C GLU A 128 -12.62 -23.64 27.39
N VAL A 129 -13.63 -23.78 28.24
CA VAL A 129 -14.79 -24.65 27.95
C VAL A 129 -15.82 -23.92 27.09
N SER A 130 -16.03 -22.62 27.33
CA SER A 130 -17.01 -21.82 26.62
C SER A 130 -16.34 -20.86 25.64
N THR A 131 -16.94 -20.70 24.46
CA THR A 131 -16.53 -19.68 23.49
C THR A 131 -17.23 -18.35 23.71
N LEU A 132 -18.18 -18.24 24.63
CA LEU A 132 -19.00 -17.03 24.80
C LEU A 132 -18.19 -15.84 25.30
N CYS A 133 -18.51 -14.66 24.75
CA CYS A 133 -17.92 -13.41 25.20
C CYS A 133 -18.18 -13.19 26.71
N PRO A 134 -17.13 -12.99 27.53
CA PRO A 134 -17.30 -12.77 28.97
C PRO A 134 -18.00 -11.45 29.29
N GLU A 135 -17.94 -10.48 28.39
CA GLU A 135 -18.39 -9.10 28.65
C GLU A 135 -19.87 -8.90 28.37
N CYS A 136 -20.40 -9.50 27.29
CA CYS A 136 -21.82 -9.40 26.96
C CYS A 136 -22.60 -10.72 27.12
N GLY A 137 -21.92 -11.86 27.27
CA GLY A 137 -22.57 -13.17 27.32
C GLY A 137 -23.15 -13.66 25.99
N GLU A 138 -23.04 -12.87 24.92
CA GLU A 138 -23.64 -13.16 23.62
C GLU A 138 -22.58 -13.33 22.54
N GLY A 139 -22.72 -14.34 21.69
CA GLY A 139 -21.80 -14.61 20.58
C GLY A 139 -20.42 -15.11 21.00
N GLU A 140 -19.64 -15.57 20.00
CA GLU A 140 -18.28 -16.07 20.25
C GLU A 140 -17.30 -14.91 20.52
N ASP A 141 -16.47 -15.09 21.56
CA ASP A 141 -15.40 -14.16 21.93
C ASP A 141 -14.29 -14.15 20.88
N THR A 142 -14.47 -13.27 19.89
CA THR A 142 -13.61 -13.14 18.72
C THR A 142 -13.28 -11.67 18.47
N PRO A 143 -12.18 -11.37 17.78
CA PRO A 143 -11.85 -9.98 17.45
C PRO A 143 -12.97 -9.28 16.67
N ILE A 144 -13.64 -9.99 15.77
CA ILE A 144 -14.77 -9.47 14.98
C ILE A 144 -15.95 -9.14 15.89
N HIS A 145 -16.29 -10.03 16.83
CA HIS A 145 -17.34 -9.75 17.80
C HIS A 145 -17.01 -8.50 18.62
N LEU A 146 -15.82 -8.40 19.20
CA LEU A 146 -15.43 -7.24 20.01
C LEU A 146 -15.43 -5.92 19.22
N MET A 147 -14.88 -5.94 18.00
CA MET A 147 -14.74 -4.76 17.15
C MET A 147 -15.99 -4.40 16.34
N GLY A 148 -16.97 -5.29 16.21
CA GLY A 148 -18.14 -5.06 15.36
C GLY A 148 -19.49 -5.17 16.09
N HIS A 149 -19.63 -6.13 17.01
CA HIS A 149 -20.95 -6.62 17.42
C HIS A 149 -21.20 -6.57 18.93
N CYS A 150 -20.15 -6.68 19.75
CA CYS A 150 -20.27 -6.79 21.20
C CYS A 150 -20.98 -5.56 21.80
N ILE A 151 -22.12 -5.73 22.44
CA ILE A 151 -22.88 -4.64 23.03
C ILE A 151 -22.11 -3.94 24.15
N ALA A 152 -21.31 -4.69 24.93
CA ALA A 152 -20.50 -4.16 26.02
C ALA A 152 -19.48 -3.10 25.53
N PHE A 153 -18.93 -3.29 24.32
CA PHE A 153 -17.97 -2.37 23.71
C PHE A 153 -18.60 -1.34 22.77
N GLY A 154 -19.92 -1.29 22.62
CA GLY A 154 -20.60 -0.39 21.68
C GLY A 154 -20.22 1.09 21.87
N ARG A 155 -20.16 1.56 23.12
CA ARG A 155 -19.77 2.95 23.44
C ARG A 155 -18.31 3.24 23.08
N LEU A 156 -17.41 2.28 23.28
CA LEU A 156 -15.99 2.43 22.94
C LEU A 156 -15.82 2.50 21.42
N ARG A 157 -16.51 1.62 20.67
CA ARG A 157 -16.51 1.65 19.21
C ARG A 157 -17.01 2.98 18.66
N TYR A 158 -18.09 3.52 19.20
CA TYR A 158 -18.58 4.84 18.79
C TYR A 158 -17.53 5.94 19.02
N LYS A 159 -16.83 5.91 20.16
CA LYS A 159 -15.78 6.90 20.46
C LYS A 159 -14.59 6.79 19.50
N VAL A 160 -14.12 5.58 19.18
CA VAL A 160 -12.93 5.38 18.35
C VAL A 160 -13.24 5.49 16.86
N CYS A 161 -14.31 4.85 16.40
CA CYS A 161 -14.62 4.73 14.97
C CYS A 161 -15.42 5.93 14.43
N CYS A 162 -16.23 6.62 15.26
CA CYS A 162 -17.11 7.69 14.76
C CYS A 162 -16.60 9.10 15.08
N ARG A 163 -15.83 9.32 16.17
CA ARG A 163 -15.34 10.68 16.47
C ARG A 163 -14.18 11.14 15.59
N ASP A 164 -13.34 10.22 15.12
CA ASP A 164 -12.20 10.57 14.27
C ASP A 164 -12.58 10.86 12.81
N ALA A 165 -13.82 10.56 12.39
CA ALA A 165 -14.35 10.94 11.08
C ALA A 165 -14.74 12.43 10.96
N GLY A 166 -14.76 13.18 12.08
CA GLY A 166 -15.13 14.59 12.13
C GLY A 166 -13.96 15.60 12.03
N GLY A 167 -12.71 15.12 11.92
CA GLY A 167 -11.52 15.97 12.00
C GLY A 167 -10.72 16.05 10.70
N LYS A 168 -10.98 17.12 9.93
CA LYS A 168 -10.24 17.71 8.78
C LYS A 168 -11.05 17.71 7.47
N ARG A 169 -11.80 18.80 7.29
CA ARG A 169 -11.95 19.46 5.98
C ARG A 169 -10.86 20.50 5.86
#